data_AF-A0A661CR99-F1
#
_entry.id   AF-A0A661CR99-F1
#
_cell.length_a   1.000
_cell.length_b   1.000
_cell.length_c   1.000
_cell.angle_alpha   90.00
_cell.angle_beta   90.00
_cell.angle_gamma   90.00
#
_symmetry.space_group_name_H-M   'P 1'
#
loop_
_entity.id
_entity.type
_entity.pdbx_description
1 polymer ?
#
loop_
_entity_poly.entity_id
_entity_poly.type
_entity_poly.pdbx_seq_one_letter_code
_entity_poly.pdbx_strand_id
1 'polypeptide(L)'
;MGANGYRPPDDDRVSSRTDVLGDLPQRHAREDLIPIIAREAQNASNVNPVYFEYFQRIKTGRRCSCWTVEANPQGICPCCFGTGIVGGYNKRGTKTHTFDVTYQDVGAANVSPDYNSPTRPCYWSLIKTAVYGTLDFEVYLANNIGKVDLFGIKDFCPEGTEINYWVKSPGESRYTRASRESIECRLGQIKLQFRVEMKRASPTSPFPKLICIRISYRVQSHTEIRANIPRVQESLTLEEFGIYQSFTSQPFWLDNTLKNISTEDWMYNTLDSTRWKAIEVTDNKPHGILTSWDLTCRLIQSFEPYSLVPLGDVVKNKLPEYVKSIQTDKEEEEFTYKSSTNHLRKPGNRGQTSTPEGPSVTPPGQTDVSNPKREV
;
A
#
# COMPACT_ATOMS: atom_id res chain seq x y z
N MET A 1 57.87 -27.99 44.11
CA MET A 1 57.75 -29.23 43.32
C MET A 1 56.88 -30.18 44.13
N GLY A 2 55.81 -30.81 43.63
CA GLY A 2 55.12 -30.68 42.34
C GLY A 2 53.60 -30.74 42.55
N ALA A 3 52.81 -30.57 41.49
CA ALA A 3 51.36 -30.45 41.60
C ALA A 3 50.64 -31.81 41.72
N ASN A 4 49.75 -31.95 42.71
CA ASN A 4 48.70 -32.96 42.71
C ASN A 4 47.39 -32.31 42.26
N GLY A 5 47.22 -32.16 40.95
CA GLY A 5 45.93 -31.83 40.36
C GLY A 5 45.00 -33.05 40.40
N TYR A 6 43.80 -32.87 40.95
CA TYR A 6 42.74 -33.87 40.91
C TYR A 6 42.37 -34.15 39.44
N ARG A 7 42.68 -35.35 38.94
CA ARG A 7 42.09 -35.87 37.70
C ARG A 7 40.75 -36.51 38.04
N PRO A 8 39.64 -36.12 37.38
CA PRO A 8 38.44 -36.93 37.38
C PRO A 8 38.75 -38.32 36.78
N PRO A 9 38.02 -39.39 37.16
CA PRO A 9 38.14 -40.67 36.50
C PRO A 9 37.71 -40.57 35.03
N ASP A 10 38.42 -41.27 34.14
CA ASP A 10 38.15 -41.34 32.69
C ASP A 10 36.90 -42.22 32.35
N ASP A 11 35.78 -42.02 33.07
CA ASP A 11 34.53 -42.79 32.90
C ASP A 11 33.52 -42.15 31.92
N ASP A 12 33.82 -40.97 31.37
CA ASP A 12 33.02 -40.35 30.28
C ASP A 12 33.38 -40.89 28.88
N ARG A 13 33.90 -42.12 28.80
CA ARG A 13 33.82 -42.93 27.56
C ARG A 13 32.43 -43.54 27.42
N VAL A 14 31.41 -42.68 27.42
CA VAL A 14 30.14 -42.97 26.75
C VAL A 14 30.46 -43.13 25.27
N SER A 15 30.76 -44.37 24.87
CA SER A 15 30.76 -44.80 23.47
C SER A 15 29.32 -44.91 22.97
N SER A 16 28.59 -43.79 23.05
CA SER A 16 27.44 -43.62 22.20
C SER A 16 27.93 -43.80 20.77
N ARG A 17 27.43 -44.86 20.12
CA ARG A 17 27.14 -44.80 18.70
C ARG A 17 26.13 -43.68 18.55
N THR A 18 26.63 -42.45 18.50
CA THR A 18 25.89 -41.25 18.16
C THR A 18 25.21 -41.55 16.84
N ASP A 19 23.88 -41.56 16.87
CA ASP A 19 23.09 -41.84 15.69
C ASP A 19 23.27 -40.63 14.77
N VAL A 20 24.19 -40.77 13.80
CA VAL A 20 24.64 -39.66 12.94
C VAL A 20 23.44 -39.00 12.23
N LEU A 21 22.37 -39.77 12.00
CA LEU A 21 21.10 -39.30 11.43
C LEU A 21 20.24 -38.51 12.43
N GLY A 22 20.33 -38.78 13.73
CA GLY A 22 19.64 -38.04 14.80
C GLY A 22 20.40 -36.81 15.29
N ASP A 23 21.73 -36.86 15.31
CA ASP A 23 22.59 -35.76 15.79
C ASP A 23 22.86 -34.69 14.72
N LEU A 24 22.87 -35.02 13.42
CA LEU A 24 23.03 -34.05 12.34
C LEU A 24 21.96 -32.92 12.38
N PRO A 25 20.65 -33.22 12.51
CA PRO A 25 19.62 -32.20 12.67
C PRO A 25 19.79 -31.36 13.95
N GLN A 26 20.23 -31.96 15.06
CA GLN A 26 20.44 -31.23 16.31
C GLN A 26 21.67 -30.32 16.27
N ARG A 27 22.76 -30.74 15.63
CA ARG A 27 23.90 -29.88 15.32
C ARG A 27 23.51 -28.73 14.41
N HIS A 28 22.88 -29.01 13.27
CA HIS A 28 22.41 -27.97 12.36
C HIS A 28 21.44 -26.98 13.04
N ALA A 29 20.57 -27.47 13.93
CA ALA A 29 19.71 -26.61 14.73
C ALA A 29 20.50 -25.73 15.72
N ARG A 30 21.57 -26.26 16.34
CA ARG A 30 22.29 -25.61 17.44
C ARG A 30 23.48 -24.76 17.02
N GLU A 31 24.16 -25.15 15.96
CA GLU A 31 25.35 -24.49 15.41
C GLU A 31 24.95 -23.43 14.36
N ASP A 32 23.91 -23.68 13.55
CA ASP A 32 23.46 -22.75 12.50
C ASP A 32 22.14 -22.02 12.85
N LEU A 33 21.05 -22.74 13.11
CA LEU A 33 19.72 -22.12 13.24
C LEU A 33 19.56 -21.30 14.54
N ILE A 34 20.02 -21.79 15.70
CA ILE A 34 19.88 -21.06 16.97
C ILE A 34 20.61 -19.71 16.96
N PRO A 35 21.87 -19.60 16.50
CA PRO A 35 22.53 -18.29 16.36
C PRO A 35 21.86 -17.35 15.35
N ILE A 36 21.21 -17.88 14.31
CA ILE A 36 20.39 -17.09 13.37
C ILE A 36 19.13 -16.59 14.08
N ILE A 37 18.35 -17.47 14.71
CA ILE A 37 17.11 -17.13 15.44
C ILE A 37 17.41 -16.16 16.59
N ALA A 38 18.52 -16.33 17.32
CA ALA A 38 18.94 -15.42 18.38
C ALA A 38 19.30 -14.03 17.83
N ARG A 39 19.97 -13.96 16.67
CA ARG A 39 20.29 -12.70 15.99
C ARG A 39 19.03 -12.04 15.42
N GLU A 40 18.11 -12.81 14.85
CA GLU A 40 16.81 -12.34 14.38
C GLU A 40 15.94 -11.84 15.53
N ALA A 41 15.95 -12.50 16.69
CA ALA A 41 15.26 -12.05 17.90
C ALA A 41 15.89 -10.78 18.49
N GLN A 42 17.22 -10.68 18.52
CA GLN A 42 17.94 -9.48 18.96
C GLN A 42 17.74 -8.31 17.99
N ASN A 43 17.70 -8.57 16.69
CA ASN A 43 17.29 -7.59 15.68
C ASN A 43 15.82 -7.20 15.89
N ALA A 44 14.92 -8.16 16.12
CA ALA A 44 13.50 -7.92 16.40
C ALA A 44 13.28 -7.04 17.65
N SER A 45 14.15 -7.08 18.66
CA SER A 45 14.09 -6.15 19.80
C SER A 45 14.55 -4.72 19.47
N ASN A 46 15.41 -4.56 18.47
CA ASN A 46 16.01 -3.27 18.09
C ASN A 46 15.33 -2.57 16.89
N VAL A 47 14.61 -3.32 16.05
CA VAL A 47 13.84 -2.80 14.92
C VAL A 47 12.43 -2.36 15.33
N ASN A 48 11.81 -1.51 14.52
CA ASN A 48 10.38 -1.26 14.58
C ASN A 48 9.69 -2.05 13.44
N PRO A 49 8.73 -2.95 13.72
CA PRO A 49 7.96 -3.61 12.68
C PRO A 49 6.94 -2.61 12.10
N VAL A 50 7.12 -2.25 10.82
CA VAL A 50 6.24 -1.31 10.10
C VAL A 50 5.55 -2.05 8.96
N TYR A 51 4.28 -1.71 8.73
CA TYR A 51 3.48 -2.32 7.67
C TYR A 51 3.46 -1.45 6.41
N PHE A 52 3.67 -2.08 5.26
CA PHE A 52 3.70 -1.41 3.97
C PHE A 52 2.78 -2.08 2.96
N GLU A 53 2.17 -1.31 2.06
CA GLU A 53 1.61 -1.83 0.83
C GLU A 53 2.76 -1.97 -0.20
N TYR A 54 3.03 -3.18 -0.68
CA TYR A 54 4.13 -3.46 -1.63
C TYR A 54 3.66 -3.43 -3.09
N PHE A 55 4.44 -2.81 -3.97
CA PHE A 55 4.14 -2.62 -5.39
C PHE A 55 5.27 -3.17 -6.25
N GLN A 56 5.02 -4.30 -6.90
CA GLN A 56 5.97 -4.96 -7.80
C GLN A 56 5.81 -4.44 -9.23
N ARG A 57 6.91 -4.13 -9.92
CA ARG A 57 6.89 -3.73 -11.32
C ARG A 57 6.50 -4.90 -12.22
N ILE A 58 5.63 -4.61 -13.19
CA ILE A 58 5.22 -5.53 -14.23
C ILE A 58 6.33 -5.62 -15.28
N LYS A 59 7.01 -6.77 -15.35
CA LYS A 59 8.14 -7.01 -16.27
C LYS A 59 7.72 -7.47 -17.66
N THR A 60 6.53 -8.09 -17.79
CA THR A 60 6.01 -8.62 -19.06
C THR A 60 4.54 -8.24 -19.24
N GLY A 61 4.13 -8.00 -20.49
CA GLY A 61 2.76 -7.61 -20.82
C GLY A 61 2.68 -6.77 -22.10
N ARG A 62 1.53 -6.14 -22.30
CA ARG A 62 1.29 -5.24 -23.45
C ARG A 62 2.14 -3.96 -23.28
N ARG A 63 2.84 -3.55 -24.35
CA ARG A 63 3.57 -2.27 -24.38
C ARG A 63 2.56 -1.11 -24.39
N CYS A 64 2.82 -0.09 -23.60
CA CYS A 64 1.98 1.10 -23.52
C CYS A 64 2.10 1.94 -24.80
N SER A 65 1.00 2.56 -25.23
CA SER A 65 0.97 3.48 -26.37
C SER A 65 1.86 4.73 -26.20
N CYS A 66 2.33 5.04 -24.99
CA CYS A 66 3.33 6.10 -24.77
C CYS A 66 4.77 5.67 -25.09
N TRP A 67 5.03 4.40 -25.38
CA TRP A 67 6.35 3.90 -25.74
C TRP A 67 6.49 3.88 -27.26
N THR A 68 7.18 4.88 -27.82
CA THR A 68 7.65 4.86 -29.21
C THR A 68 9.02 4.16 -29.27
N VAL A 69 9.30 3.42 -30.34
CA VAL A 69 10.48 2.52 -30.43
C VAL A 69 11.81 3.22 -30.11
N GLU A 70 11.90 4.51 -30.40
CA GLU A 70 13.11 5.35 -30.29
C GLU A 70 13.18 6.17 -28.98
N ALA A 71 12.15 6.17 -28.13
CA ALA A 71 12.09 7.03 -26.95
C ALA A 71 11.77 6.26 -25.66
N ASN A 72 12.31 6.77 -24.55
CA ASN A 72 11.91 6.30 -23.22
C ASN A 72 10.42 6.55 -22.96
N PRO A 73 9.71 5.65 -22.28
CA PRO A 73 8.30 5.84 -21.93
C PRO A 73 8.12 7.11 -21.09
N GLN A 74 7.10 7.90 -21.39
CA GLN A 74 6.81 9.12 -20.63
C GLN A 74 6.53 8.80 -19.16
N GLY A 75 7.32 9.40 -18.25
CA GLY A 75 7.21 9.17 -16.81
C GLY A 75 5.81 9.42 -16.24
N ILE A 76 5.13 10.46 -16.73
CA ILE A 76 3.82 10.91 -16.25
C ILE A 76 2.66 10.12 -16.92
N CYS A 77 2.94 9.05 -17.68
CA CYS A 77 1.91 8.29 -18.37
C CYS A 77 0.94 7.58 -17.38
N PRO A 78 -0.38 7.88 -17.39
CA PRO A 78 -1.36 7.26 -16.49
C PRO A 78 -1.57 5.76 -16.75
N CYS A 79 -1.19 5.26 -17.92
CA CYS A 79 -1.34 3.86 -18.30
C CYS A 79 -0.21 2.97 -17.78
N CYS A 80 1.02 3.48 -17.63
CA CYS A 80 2.20 2.67 -17.28
C CYS A 80 3.17 3.29 -16.25
N PHE A 81 3.01 4.54 -15.84
CA PHE A 81 3.85 5.24 -14.84
C PHE A 81 5.36 5.14 -15.12
N GLY A 82 5.77 5.49 -16.35
CA GLY A 82 7.17 5.45 -16.76
C GLY A 82 7.79 4.07 -16.92
N THR A 83 7.08 2.97 -16.64
CA THR A 83 7.62 1.60 -16.85
C THR A 83 7.58 1.13 -18.31
N GLY A 84 6.72 1.77 -19.12
CA GLY A 84 6.41 1.39 -20.50
C GLY A 84 5.52 0.15 -20.67
N ILE A 85 5.25 -0.63 -19.62
CA ILE A 85 4.32 -1.77 -19.66
C ILE A 85 2.97 -1.35 -19.06
N VAL A 86 1.87 -1.70 -19.72
CA VAL A 86 0.52 -1.29 -19.28
C VAL A 86 0.20 -1.85 -17.88
N GLY A 87 -0.36 -0.98 -17.02
CA GLY A 87 -0.56 -1.21 -15.59
C GLY A 87 0.63 -0.72 -14.75
N GLY A 88 1.85 -0.96 -15.24
CA GLY A 88 3.13 -0.56 -14.63
C GLY A 88 3.52 -1.31 -13.36
N TYR A 89 2.66 -1.30 -12.35
CA TYR A 89 2.89 -1.94 -11.06
C TYR A 89 1.67 -2.76 -10.62
N ASN A 90 1.90 -3.89 -9.95
CA ASN A 90 0.88 -4.64 -9.22
C ASN A 90 1.11 -4.47 -7.73
N LYS A 91 0.07 -4.03 -7.02
CA LYS A 91 0.01 -4.08 -5.55
C LYS A 91 -0.07 -5.54 -5.10
N ARG A 92 0.67 -5.92 -4.06
CA ARG A 92 0.64 -7.28 -3.46
C ARG A 92 -0.79 -7.69 -3.15
N GLY A 93 -1.12 -8.95 -3.40
CA GLY A 93 -2.45 -9.49 -3.10
C GLY A 93 -3.57 -8.94 -3.98
N THR A 94 -3.25 -8.20 -5.05
CA THR A 94 -4.22 -7.71 -6.04
C THR A 94 -3.88 -8.19 -7.45
N LYS A 95 -4.87 -8.15 -8.35
CA LYS A 95 -4.69 -8.33 -9.79
C LYS A 95 -5.24 -7.11 -10.51
N THR A 96 -4.35 -6.38 -11.19
CA THR A 96 -4.70 -5.19 -11.97
C THR A 96 -4.94 -5.54 -13.44
N HIS A 97 -6.03 -5.02 -13.98
CA HIS A 97 -6.32 -4.92 -15.41
C HIS A 97 -6.36 -3.44 -15.78
N THR A 98 -5.77 -3.07 -16.92
CA THR A 98 -5.88 -1.72 -17.48
C THR A 98 -6.29 -1.84 -18.95
N PHE A 99 -7.39 -1.19 -19.29
CA PHE A 99 -7.89 -0.98 -20.64
C PHE A 99 -7.35 0.35 -21.17
N ASP A 100 -6.78 0.33 -22.37
CA ASP A 100 -6.16 1.46 -23.06
C ASP A 100 -6.23 1.20 -24.59
N VAL A 101 -5.68 2.07 -25.44
CA VAL A 101 -5.73 1.84 -26.90
C VAL A 101 -5.00 0.59 -27.40
N THR A 102 -4.09 0.02 -26.59
CA THR A 102 -3.36 -1.21 -26.93
C THR A 102 -4.05 -2.48 -26.42
N TYR A 103 -5.28 -2.39 -25.90
CA TYR A 103 -6.07 -3.55 -25.47
C TYR A 103 -6.50 -4.39 -26.69
N GLN A 104 -6.55 -5.71 -26.53
CA GLN A 104 -6.90 -6.65 -27.60
C GLN A 104 -8.41 -6.91 -27.62
N ASP A 105 -8.93 -7.38 -28.76
CA ASP A 105 -10.32 -7.83 -28.93
C ASP A 105 -11.40 -6.81 -28.50
N VAL A 106 -11.15 -5.53 -28.81
CA VAL A 106 -12.08 -4.42 -28.54
C VAL A 106 -13.06 -4.27 -29.70
N GLY A 107 -14.35 -4.49 -29.44
CA GLY A 107 -15.41 -4.12 -30.37
C GLY A 107 -15.61 -2.61 -30.36
N ALA A 108 -15.44 -1.93 -31.50
CA ALA A 108 -15.56 -0.49 -31.60
C ALA A 108 -16.58 -0.07 -32.67
N ALA A 109 -17.50 0.82 -32.32
CA ALA A 109 -18.46 1.43 -33.24
C ALA A 109 -18.32 2.95 -33.18
N ASN A 110 -17.97 3.60 -34.30
CA ASN A 110 -17.74 5.04 -34.40
C ASN A 110 -16.64 5.63 -33.48
N VAL A 111 -15.85 4.78 -32.81
CA VAL A 111 -14.71 5.17 -31.97
C VAL A 111 -13.43 4.58 -32.58
N SER A 112 -12.34 5.33 -32.58
CA SER A 112 -11.03 4.89 -33.07
C SER A 112 -9.90 5.39 -32.18
N PRO A 113 -8.75 4.68 -32.12
CA PRO A 113 -7.58 5.16 -31.41
C PRO A 113 -6.89 6.27 -32.22
N ASP A 114 -6.59 7.40 -31.59
CA ASP A 114 -5.90 8.52 -32.24
C ASP A 114 -4.37 8.36 -32.10
N TYR A 115 -3.78 7.59 -33.02
CA TYR A 115 -2.32 7.41 -33.09
C TYR A 115 -1.57 8.64 -33.64
N ASN A 116 -2.27 9.47 -34.42
CA ASN A 116 -1.72 10.65 -35.11
C ASN A 116 -1.55 11.85 -34.18
N SER A 117 -2.32 11.89 -33.07
CA SER A 117 -2.10 12.85 -32.00
C SER A 117 -0.65 12.85 -31.52
N PRO A 118 0.03 14.01 -31.39
CA PRO A 118 1.36 14.08 -30.79
C PRO A 118 1.32 13.82 -29.28
N THR A 119 0.14 13.92 -28.64
CA THR A 119 -0.04 13.61 -27.23
C THR A 119 0.13 12.10 -27.01
N ARG A 120 0.87 11.75 -25.94
CA ARG A 120 1.02 10.38 -25.46
C ARG A 120 0.57 10.33 -23.98
N PRO A 121 0.09 9.16 -23.47
CA PRO A 121 -0.35 7.99 -24.23
C PRO A 121 -1.46 8.33 -25.23
N CYS A 122 -1.61 7.52 -26.28
CA CYS A 122 -2.72 7.67 -27.21
C CYS A 122 -4.06 7.38 -26.51
N TYR A 123 -5.14 7.94 -27.04
CA TYR A 123 -6.50 7.85 -26.50
C TYR A 123 -7.49 7.37 -27.55
N TRP A 124 -8.62 6.84 -27.09
CA TRP A 124 -9.80 6.59 -27.90
C TRP A 124 -10.58 7.89 -28.10
N SER A 125 -11.13 8.09 -29.30
CA SER A 125 -11.93 9.27 -29.66
C SER A 125 -12.97 8.92 -30.73
N LEU A 126 -14.04 9.73 -30.83
CA LEU A 126 -15.06 9.58 -31.87
C LEU A 126 -14.50 9.96 -33.25
N ILE A 127 -14.75 9.10 -34.26
CA ILE A 127 -14.40 9.38 -35.65
C ILE A 127 -15.03 10.71 -36.11
N LYS A 128 -14.36 11.50 -36.97
CA LYS A 128 -14.70 12.90 -37.29
C LYS A 128 -16.17 13.19 -37.69
N THR A 129 -16.94 12.21 -38.13
CA THR A 129 -18.34 12.35 -38.56
C THR A 129 -19.36 11.98 -37.49
N ALA A 130 -18.99 11.24 -36.44
CA ALA A 130 -19.92 10.69 -35.47
C ALA A 130 -20.21 11.63 -34.29
N VAL A 131 -21.42 11.63 -33.76
CA VAL A 131 -21.75 12.30 -32.47
C VAL A 131 -21.86 11.31 -31.30
N TYR A 132 -21.92 10.01 -31.61
CA TYR A 132 -22.05 8.91 -30.67
C TYR A 132 -21.29 7.69 -31.17
N GLY A 133 -20.71 6.92 -30.23
CA GLY A 133 -20.00 5.68 -30.51
C GLY A 133 -19.75 4.88 -29.24
N THR A 134 -19.37 3.61 -29.41
CA THR A 134 -19.18 2.66 -28.30
C THR A 134 -17.88 1.88 -28.40
N LEU A 135 -17.36 1.46 -27.25
CA LEU A 135 -16.32 0.46 -27.10
C LEU A 135 -16.85 -0.67 -26.21
N ASP A 136 -16.83 -1.90 -26.69
CA ASP A 136 -17.16 -3.12 -25.95
C ASP A 136 -15.88 -3.95 -25.77
N PHE A 137 -15.60 -4.39 -24.55
CA PHE A 137 -14.44 -5.24 -24.26
C PHE A 137 -14.69 -6.18 -23.07
N GLU A 138 -13.91 -7.26 -22.99
CA GLU A 138 -14.03 -8.26 -21.92
C GLU A 138 -12.80 -8.25 -21.00
N VAL A 139 -13.03 -8.37 -19.69
CA VAL A 139 -11.97 -8.52 -18.68
C VAL A 139 -12.08 -9.91 -18.05
N TYR A 140 -11.12 -10.78 -18.35
CA TYR A 140 -11.04 -12.11 -17.75
C TYR A 140 -10.54 -12.01 -16.30
N LEU A 141 -11.34 -12.53 -15.37
CA LEU A 141 -11.06 -12.50 -13.95
C LEU A 141 -10.26 -13.73 -13.52
N ALA A 142 -9.29 -13.51 -12.62
CA ALA A 142 -8.65 -14.57 -11.87
C ALA A 142 -9.44 -14.86 -10.59
N ASN A 143 -9.17 -16.01 -9.96
CA ASN A 143 -9.69 -16.33 -8.62
C ASN A 143 -9.41 -15.15 -7.67
N ASN A 144 -10.47 -14.65 -7.05
CA ASN A 144 -10.46 -13.42 -6.27
C ASN A 144 -11.43 -13.52 -5.08
N ILE A 145 -11.33 -12.57 -4.15
CA ILE A 145 -12.12 -12.56 -2.91
C ILE A 145 -13.35 -11.64 -2.95
N GLY A 146 -13.82 -11.27 -4.15
CA GLY A 146 -15.03 -10.45 -4.32
C GLY A 146 -14.88 -8.96 -4.00
N LYS A 147 -13.67 -8.46 -3.72
CA LYS A 147 -13.41 -7.05 -3.35
C LYS A 147 -12.61 -6.29 -4.41
N VAL A 148 -13.07 -5.09 -4.78
CA VAL A 148 -12.34 -4.14 -5.64
C VAL A 148 -11.38 -3.33 -4.78
N ASP A 149 -10.10 -3.32 -5.15
CA ASP A 149 -9.08 -2.47 -4.54
C ASP A 149 -9.05 -1.08 -5.21
N LEU A 150 -9.24 -1.03 -6.53
CA LEU A 150 -9.25 0.21 -7.31
C LEU A 150 -10.19 0.10 -8.51
N PHE A 151 -11.08 1.07 -8.68
CA PHE A 151 -11.68 1.37 -9.98
C PHE A 151 -11.33 2.81 -10.31
N GLY A 152 -10.52 3.01 -11.36
CA GLY A 152 -9.96 4.31 -11.71
C GLY A 152 -10.12 4.55 -13.21
N ILE A 153 -10.55 5.75 -13.57
CA ILE A 153 -10.77 6.16 -14.96
C ILE A 153 -9.89 7.37 -15.24
N LYS A 154 -9.28 7.40 -16.42
CA LYS A 154 -8.63 8.61 -16.95
C LYS A 154 -9.19 8.93 -18.33
N ASP A 155 -9.93 10.01 -18.38
CA ASP A 155 -10.55 10.55 -19.57
C ASP A 155 -10.37 12.08 -19.64
N PHE A 156 -10.92 12.68 -20.69
CA PHE A 156 -11.10 14.11 -20.83
C PHE A 156 -12.48 14.36 -21.47
N CYS A 157 -13.41 14.82 -20.64
CA CYS A 157 -14.83 14.98 -20.94
C CYS A 157 -15.28 16.40 -20.55
N PRO A 158 -15.03 17.43 -21.38
CA PRO A 158 -15.46 18.80 -21.12
C PRO A 158 -16.98 18.94 -21.22
N GLU A 159 -17.51 20.07 -20.76
CA GLU A 159 -18.93 20.40 -20.81
C GLU A 159 -19.51 20.24 -22.23
N GLY A 160 -20.74 19.71 -22.33
CA GLY A 160 -21.36 19.35 -23.61
C GLY A 160 -20.84 18.05 -24.25
N THR A 161 -19.98 17.29 -23.57
CA THR A 161 -19.60 15.92 -23.93
C THR A 161 -19.84 14.95 -22.78
N GLU A 162 -19.97 13.67 -23.08
CA GLU A 162 -20.34 12.63 -22.11
C GLU A 162 -19.58 11.33 -22.42
N ILE A 163 -19.00 10.71 -21.38
CA ILE A 163 -18.58 9.31 -21.43
C ILE A 163 -19.31 8.54 -20.32
N ASN A 164 -20.07 7.53 -20.71
CA ASN A 164 -20.71 6.61 -19.78
C ASN A 164 -19.98 5.27 -19.77
N TYR A 165 -19.82 4.74 -18.56
CA TYR A 165 -19.14 3.48 -18.29
C TYR A 165 -20.15 2.48 -17.76
N TRP A 166 -20.16 1.30 -18.34
CA TRP A 166 -21.11 0.26 -18.06
C TRP A 166 -20.41 -1.08 -17.89
N VAL A 167 -20.95 -1.93 -17.01
CA VAL A 167 -20.46 -3.28 -16.72
C VAL A 167 -21.62 -4.26 -16.67
N LYS A 168 -21.37 -5.49 -17.08
CA LYS A 168 -22.24 -6.63 -16.82
C LYS A 168 -21.47 -7.95 -16.73
N SER A 169 -22.11 -8.95 -16.16
CA SER A 169 -21.69 -10.35 -16.19
C SER A 169 -22.24 -11.04 -17.47
N PRO A 170 -21.62 -12.13 -17.95
CA PRO A 170 -22.06 -12.84 -19.16
C PRO A 170 -23.52 -13.36 -19.10
N GLY A 171 -24.02 -13.70 -17.91
CA GLY A 171 -25.40 -14.12 -17.69
C GLY A 171 -26.42 -12.98 -17.59
N GLU A 172 -25.99 -11.71 -17.63
CA GLU A 172 -26.89 -10.56 -17.51
C GLU A 172 -27.33 -10.04 -18.88
N SER A 173 -28.65 -9.84 -19.01
CA SER A 173 -29.27 -9.29 -20.21
C SER A 173 -29.07 -7.79 -20.39
N ARG A 174 -28.78 -7.05 -19.30
CA ARG A 174 -28.64 -5.59 -19.29
C ARG A 174 -27.32 -5.14 -18.69
N TYR A 175 -26.83 -4.02 -19.20
CA TYR A 175 -25.70 -3.30 -18.65
C TYR A 175 -26.12 -2.48 -17.41
N THR A 176 -25.28 -2.46 -16.38
CA THR A 176 -25.41 -1.59 -15.19
C THR A 176 -24.30 -0.54 -15.22
N ARG A 177 -24.54 0.66 -14.69
CA ARG A 177 -23.51 1.72 -14.66
C ARG A 177 -22.31 1.23 -13.85
N ALA A 178 -21.11 1.38 -14.39
CA ALA A 178 -19.87 0.94 -13.75
C ALA A 178 -19.52 1.87 -12.59
N SER A 179 -19.76 1.38 -11.38
CA SER A 179 -19.22 1.86 -10.10
C SER A 179 -18.40 0.76 -9.41
N ARG A 180 -17.69 1.08 -8.34
CA ARG A 180 -16.97 0.09 -7.51
C ARG A 180 -17.90 -1.03 -7.07
N GLU A 181 -19.04 -0.67 -6.49
CA GLU A 181 -20.05 -1.57 -5.92
C GLU A 181 -20.63 -2.48 -7.02
N SER A 182 -20.92 -1.91 -8.20
CA SER A 182 -21.43 -2.67 -9.34
C SER A 182 -20.43 -3.72 -9.86
N ILE A 183 -19.14 -3.48 -9.71
CA ILE A 183 -18.06 -4.40 -10.12
C ILE A 183 -17.87 -5.45 -9.03
N GLU A 184 -17.87 -5.07 -7.74
CA GLU A 184 -17.78 -6.00 -6.61
C GLU A 184 -18.87 -7.06 -6.62
N CYS A 185 -20.14 -6.68 -6.86
CA CYS A 185 -21.25 -7.63 -7.01
C CYS A 185 -21.07 -8.64 -8.16
N ARG A 186 -20.09 -8.43 -9.06
CA ARG A 186 -19.84 -9.24 -10.25
C ARG A 186 -18.46 -9.93 -10.25
N LEU A 187 -17.61 -9.66 -9.27
CA LEU A 187 -16.26 -10.22 -9.21
C LEU A 187 -16.21 -11.75 -9.06
N GLY A 188 -17.29 -12.39 -8.58
CA GLY A 188 -17.41 -13.85 -8.53
C GLY A 188 -17.56 -14.57 -9.88
N GLN A 189 -17.47 -13.86 -11.01
CA GLN A 189 -17.64 -14.40 -12.36
C GLN A 189 -16.29 -14.70 -13.04
N ILE A 190 -16.31 -15.49 -14.12
CA ILE A 190 -15.09 -15.80 -14.90
C ILE A 190 -14.60 -14.59 -15.71
N LYS A 191 -15.51 -13.75 -16.18
CA LYS A 191 -15.20 -12.51 -16.92
C LYS A 191 -16.27 -11.45 -16.69
N LEU A 192 -15.89 -10.20 -16.90
CA LEU A 192 -16.78 -9.04 -16.96
C LEU A 192 -16.82 -8.51 -18.38
N GLN A 193 -18.00 -8.07 -18.83
CA GLN A 193 -18.17 -7.35 -20.09
C GLN A 193 -18.35 -5.87 -19.78
N PHE A 194 -17.49 -5.04 -20.35
CA PHE A 194 -17.55 -3.58 -20.21
C PHE A 194 -18.02 -2.94 -21.51
N ARG A 195 -18.83 -1.91 -21.37
CA ARG A 195 -19.21 -0.99 -22.45
C ARG A 195 -18.87 0.43 -22.06
N VAL A 196 -18.20 1.15 -22.95
CA VAL A 196 -18.03 2.59 -22.89
C VAL A 196 -18.89 3.21 -23.98
N GLU A 197 -19.68 4.22 -23.64
CA GLU A 197 -20.45 5.01 -24.59
C GLU A 197 -19.89 6.43 -24.59
N MET A 198 -19.53 6.95 -25.76
CA MET A 198 -18.92 8.26 -25.94
C MET A 198 -19.87 9.14 -26.77
N LYS A 199 -20.15 10.35 -26.30
CA LYS A 199 -21.09 11.28 -26.96
C LYS A 199 -20.56 12.72 -26.94
N ARG A 200 -20.80 13.45 -28.03
CA ARG A 200 -20.41 14.86 -28.19
C ARG A 200 -21.49 15.69 -28.86
N ALA A 201 -21.58 16.97 -28.52
CA ALA A 201 -22.59 17.89 -29.07
C ALA A 201 -22.49 18.12 -30.60
N SER A 202 -21.30 18.01 -31.20
CA SER A 202 -21.07 18.26 -32.63
C SER A 202 -20.00 17.31 -33.20
N PRO A 203 -20.11 16.84 -34.47
CA PRO A 203 -19.04 16.10 -35.14
C PRO A 203 -17.69 16.81 -35.16
N THR A 204 -17.69 18.15 -35.16
CA THR A 204 -16.47 18.96 -35.17
C THR A 204 -15.73 19.02 -33.83
N SER A 205 -16.36 18.60 -32.71
CA SER A 205 -15.71 18.63 -31.40
C SER A 205 -14.66 17.51 -31.28
N PRO A 206 -13.40 17.81 -30.88
CA PRO A 206 -12.35 16.80 -30.72
C PRO A 206 -12.49 15.96 -29.44
N PHE A 207 -13.60 16.12 -28.72
CA PHE A 207 -13.91 15.51 -27.42
C PHE A 207 -15.23 14.73 -27.50
N PRO A 208 -15.47 13.75 -26.60
CA PRO A 208 -14.65 13.38 -25.46
C PRO A 208 -13.50 12.42 -25.86
N LYS A 209 -12.54 12.22 -24.94
CA LYS A 209 -11.38 11.33 -25.13
C LYS A 209 -11.24 10.39 -23.94
N LEU A 210 -11.07 9.09 -24.20
CA LEU A 210 -10.77 8.10 -23.15
C LEU A 210 -9.30 7.66 -23.24
N ILE A 211 -8.53 7.85 -22.17
CA ILE A 211 -7.12 7.44 -22.11
C ILE A 211 -7.00 6.02 -21.58
N CYS A 212 -7.54 5.74 -20.39
CA CYS A 212 -7.57 4.39 -19.83
C CYS A 212 -8.63 4.17 -18.75
N ILE A 213 -8.99 2.90 -18.55
CA ILE A 213 -9.78 2.43 -17.41
C ILE A 213 -8.93 1.40 -16.67
N ARG A 214 -8.87 1.47 -15.34
CA ARG A 214 -8.18 0.51 -14.49
C ARG A 214 -9.14 -0.13 -13.50
N ILE A 215 -9.03 -1.44 -13.39
CA ILE A 215 -9.71 -2.26 -12.38
C ILE A 215 -8.62 -3.06 -11.67
N SER A 216 -8.50 -2.89 -10.36
CA SER A 216 -7.74 -3.80 -9.51
C SER A 216 -8.66 -4.42 -8.48
N TYR A 217 -8.57 -5.73 -8.30
CA TYR A 217 -9.34 -6.50 -7.32
C TYR A 217 -8.42 -7.36 -6.47
N ARG A 218 -8.86 -7.69 -5.27
CA ARG A 218 -8.08 -8.48 -4.31
C ARG A 218 -8.15 -9.96 -4.64
N VAL A 219 -6.98 -10.60 -4.70
CA VAL A 219 -6.80 -12.05 -4.81
C VAL A 219 -6.33 -12.67 -3.48
N GLN A 220 -5.94 -11.83 -2.51
CA GLN A 220 -5.61 -12.21 -1.13
C GLN A 220 -6.33 -11.28 -0.15
N SER A 221 -6.61 -11.77 1.06
CA SER A 221 -7.27 -10.99 2.12
C SER A 221 -6.36 -9.88 2.68
N HIS A 222 -5.07 -10.18 2.80
CA HIS A 222 -4.04 -9.27 3.33
C HIS A 222 -3.13 -8.82 2.17
N THR A 223 -2.98 -7.51 1.99
CA THR A 223 -2.13 -6.90 0.94
C THR A 223 -0.83 -6.34 1.51
N GLU A 224 -0.80 -6.03 2.80
CA GLU A 224 0.36 -5.47 3.48
C GLU A 224 1.51 -6.49 3.61
N ILE A 225 2.74 -5.99 3.68
CA ILE A 225 3.95 -6.69 4.11
C ILE A 225 4.41 -6.12 5.45
N ARG A 226 5.08 -6.94 6.26
CA ARG A 226 5.84 -6.46 7.41
C ARG A 226 7.28 -6.21 6.97
N ALA A 227 7.78 -5.01 7.21
CA ALA A 227 9.19 -4.70 7.15
C ALA A 227 9.71 -4.42 8.56
N ASN A 228 10.85 -5.01 8.90
CA ASN A 228 11.60 -4.60 10.07
C ASN A 228 12.56 -3.49 9.63
N ILE A 229 12.43 -2.30 10.23
CA ILE A 229 13.28 -1.13 9.96
C ILE A 229 14.10 -0.86 11.21
N PRO A 230 15.43 -0.62 11.14
CA PRO A 230 16.18 -0.23 12.32
C PRO A 230 15.65 1.13 12.80
N ARG A 231 15.47 1.26 14.11
CA ARG A 231 15.15 2.56 14.72
C ARG A 231 16.22 3.55 14.30
N VAL A 232 15.81 4.62 13.63
CA VAL A 232 16.70 5.76 13.37
C VAL A 232 17.08 6.28 14.75
N GLN A 233 18.34 6.10 15.14
CA GLN A 233 18.90 6.96 16.17
C GLN A 233 18.89 8.35 15.57
N GLU A 234 18.14 9.27 16.16
CA GLU A 234 18.08 10.67 15.74
C GLU A 234 19.48 11.29 15.90
N SER A 235 20.31 11.13 14.88
CA SER A 235 21.52 11.92 14.73
C SER A 235 21.08 13.31 14.30
N LEU A 236 21.14 14.27 15.22
CA LEU A 236 21.06 15.70 14.93
C LEU A 236 22.18 16.07 13.94
N THR A 237 21.89 15.99 12.64
CA THR A 237 22.86 16.18 11.56
C THR A 237 22.41 17.24 10.57
N LEU A 238 23.03 18.42 10.67
CA LEU A 238 23.18 19.47 9.65
C LEU A 238 21.93 20.13 9.05
N GLU A 239 20.73 19.55 9.18
CA GLU A 239 19.48 20.19 8.72
C GLU A 239 19.14 21.46 9.53
N GLU A 240 19.50 21.51 10.82
CA GLU A 240 19.41 22.71 11.67
C GLU A 240 20.30 23.87 11.18
N PHE A 241 21.25 23.60 10.26
CA PHE A 241 22.13 24.59 9.64
C PHE A 241 21.73 24.92 8.19
N GLY A 242 20.55 24.49 7.73
CA GLY A 242 20.01 24.83 6.41
C GLY A 242 20.64 24.09 5.23
N ILE A 243 21.36 22.98 5.49
CA ILE A 243 21.93 22.13 4.44
C ILE A 243 20.89 21.07 4.06
N TYR A 244 20.52 21.02 2.78
CA TYR A 244 19.43 20.20 2.26
C TYR A 244 19.71 18.69 2.38
N GLN A 245 18.73 17.97 2.94
CA GLN A 245 18.49 16.51 2.89
C GLN A 245 19.56 15.68 2.18
N SER A 246 20.40 14.99 2.97
CA SER A 246 21.10 13.83 2.46
C SER A 246 20.07 12.76 2.08
N PHE A 247 20.28 12.07 0.95
CA PHE A 247 19.39 11.00 0.50
C PHE A 247 19.57 9.78 1.41
N THR A 248 18.88 9.78 2.55
CA THR A 248 18.93 8.73 3.56
C THR A 248 18.37 7.43 3.00
N SER A 249 19.28 6.62 2.46
CA SER A 249 19.02 5.20 2.24
C SER A 249 18.94 4.51 3.59
N GLN A 250 17.95 3.64 3.75
CA GLN A 250 17.67 2.92 4.98
C GLN A 250 17.55 1.42 4.68
N PRO A 251 18.20 0.54 5.46
CA PRO A 251 18.05 -0.89 5.29
C PRO A 251 16.68 -1.35 5.82
N PHE A 252 16.02 -2.19 5.05
CA PHE A 252 14.72 -2.80 5.33
C PHE A 252 14.91 -4.33 5.28
N TRP A 253 14.44 -5.04 6.30
CA TRP A 253 14.43 -6.51 6.31
C TRP A 253 13.01 -7.04 6.14
N LEU A 254 12.80 -7.85 5.10
CA LEU A 254 11.53 -8.51 4.80
C LEU A 254 11.66 -10.03 4.95
N ASP A 255 10.55 -10.70 5.26
CA ASP A 255 10.48 -12.16 5.23
C ASP A 255 10.40 -12.73 3.79
N ASN A 256 10.51 -14.04 3.65
CA ASN A 256 10.39 -14.75 2.37
C ASN A 256 8.94 -14.81 1.80
N THR A 257 7.96 -14.08 2.35
CA THR A 257 6.58 -14.10 1.84
C THR A 257 6.41 -13.30 0.55
N LEU A 258 7.43 -12.54 0.14
CA LEU A 258 7.59 -11.99 -1.21
C LEU A 258 8.58 -12.82 -2.04
N LYS A 259 8.34 -12.88 -3.35
CA LYS A 259 9.20 -13.57 -4.33
C LYS A 259 9.63 -12.61 -5.43
N ASN A 260 10.88 -12.73 -5.87
CA ASN A 260 11.47 -11.98 -6.98
C ASN A 260 11.42 -10.45 -6.78
N ILE A 261 11.84 -9.97 -5.62
CA ILE A 261 12.01 -8.53 -5.35
C ILE A 261 13.11 -7.96 -6.27
N SER A 262 13.00 -6.71 -6.67
CA SER A 262 13.94 -6.01 -7.53
C SER A 262 14.01 -4.52 -7.25
N THR A 263 15.08 -3.87 -7.71
CA THR A 263 15.37 -2.43 -7.56
C THR A 263 14.45 -1.50 -8.37
N GLU A 264 13.43 -2.07 -9.01
CA GLU A 264 12.37 -1.34 -9.69
C GLU A 264 11.07 -1.31 -8.88
N ASP A 265 11.00 -2.10 -7.81
CA ASP A 265 9.85 -2.25 -6.91
C ASP A 265 9.89 -1.17 -5.80
N TRP A 266 8.71 -0.91 -5.21
CA TRP A 266 8.55 0.12 -4.18
C TRP A 266 7.44 -0.23 -3.19
N MET A 267 7.42 0.52 -2.09
CA MET A 267 6.58 0.29 -0.92
C MET A 267 5.93 1.61 -0.49
N TYR A 268 4.73 1.53 0.07
CA TYR A 268 4.02 2.65 0.67
C TYR A 268 3.76 2.39 2.15
N ASN A 269 4.29 3.26 3.02
CA ASN A 269 4.07 3.16 4.46
C ASN A 269 2.63 3.63 4.78
N THR A 270 1.84 2.77 5.43
CA THR A 270 0.43 3.06 5.70
C THR A 270 0.23 4.07 6.84
N LEU A 271 1.25 4.30 7.67
CA LEU A 271 1.20 5.19 8.84
C LEU A 271 1.50 6.65 8.50
N ASP A 272 2.65 6.93 7.87
CA ASP A 272 3.12 8.30 7.57
C ASP A 272 2.88 8.72 6.10
N SER A 273 2.33 7.83 5.27
CA SER A 273 2.10 8.03 3.83
C SER A 273 3.36 8.21 2.97
N THR A 274 4.54 7.87 3.47
CA THR A 274 5.80 7.90 2.70
C THR A 274 5.87 6.77 1.66
N ARG A 275 6.62 7.00 0.59
CA ARG A 275 6.89 6.01 -0.46
C ARG A 275 8.39 5.70 -0.49
N TRP A 276 8.73 4.43 -0.51
CA TRP A 276 10.12 3.94 -0.45
C TRP A 276 10.42 3.05 -1.65
N LYS A 277 11.49 3.36 -2.38
CA LYS A 277 11.97 2.56 -3.53
C LYS A 277 13.13 1.68 -3.09
N ALA A 278 13.11 0.39 -3.44
CA ALA A 278 14.28 -0.47 -3.31
C ALA A 278 15.35 -0.03 -4.32
N ILE A 279 16.57 0.23 -3.85
CA ILE A 279 17.74 0.58 -4.68
C ILE A 279 18.78 -0.54 -4.72
N GLU A 280 18.81 -1.39 -3.70
CA GLU A 280 19.60 -2.63 -3.67
C GLU A 280 18.73 -3.75 -3.07
N VAL A 281 18.95 -4.98 -3.53
CA VAL A 281 18.20 -6.17 -3.11
C VAL A 281 19.20 -7.31 -2.93
N THR A 282 19.28 -7.88 -1.73
CA THR A 282 20.12 -9.04 -1.43
C THR A 282 19.25 -10.19 -0.92
N ASP A 283 19.35 -11.35 -1.58
CA ASP A 283 18.71 -12.58 -1.17
C ASP A 283 19.45 -13.21 0.03
N ASN A 284 18.83 -13.30 1.20
CA ASN A 284 19.40 -14.07 2.30
C ASN A 284 19.04 -15.55 2.11
N LYS A 285 20.00 -16.33 1.59
CA LYS A 285 19.83 -17.75 1.21
C LYS A 285 20.81 -18.69 1.93
N PRO A 286 20.78 -18.81 3.27
CA PRO A 286 21.56 -19.82 3.97
C PRO A 286 21.25 -21.21 3.42
N HIS A 287 22.30 -21.94 3.03
CA HIS A 287 22.21 -23.27 2.39
C HIS A 287 21.26 -23.34 1.16
N GLY A 288 21.06 -22.21 0.46
CA GLY A 288 20.19 -22.12 -0.71
C GLY A 288 18.70 -21.92 -0.41
N ILE A 289 18.29 -21.92 0.86
CA ILE A 289 16.91 -21.69 1.29
C ILE A 289 16.71 -20.20 1.56
N LEU A 290 15.80 -19.54 0.82
CA LEU A 290 15.48 -18.12 1.03
C LEU A 290 14.74 -17.93 2.37
N THR A 291 15.37 -17.24 3.32
CA THR A 291 14.81 -16.93 4.64
C THR A 291 14.30 -15.49 4.72
N SER A 292 15.09 -14.52 4.27
CA SER A 292 14.76 -13.09 4.26
C SER A 292 15.22 -12.39 2.98
N TRP A 293 14.76 -11.14 2.81
CA TRP A 293 15.30 -10.19 1.86
C TRP A 293 15.88 -9.00 2.62
N ASP A 294 17.11 -8.66 2.28
CA ASP A 294 17.83 -7.53 2.84
C ASP A 294 17.85 -6.44 1.75
N LEU A 295 17.10 -5.36 1.97
CA LEU A 295 16.87 -4.31 0.98
C LEU A 295 17.51 -3.00 1.43
N THR A 296 18.23 -2.31 0.55
CA THR A 296 18.53 -0.89 0.75
C THR A 296 17.45 -0.07 0.06
N CYS A 297 16.74 0.77 0.80
CA CYS A 297 15.61 1.55 0.28
C CYS A 297 15.84 3.05 0.42
N ARG A 298 15.34 3.87 -0.52
CA ARG A 298 15.35 5.34 -0.41
C ARG A 298 13.94 5.91 -0.46
N LEU A 299 13.75 7.10 0.10
CA LEU A 299 12.52 7.86 -0.07
C LEU A 299 12.30 8.23 -1.56
N ILE A 300 11.06 8.10 -2.03
CA ILE A 300 10.59 8.52 -3.35
C ILE A 300 10.21 10.00 -3.29
N GLN A 301 10.71 10.77 -4.24
CA GLN A 301 10.41 12.21 -4.37
C GLN A 301 9.08 12.44 -5.07
N SER A 302 8.42 13.56 -4.76
CA SER A 302 7.08 13.91 -5.27
C SER A 302 7.02 14.01 -6.80
N PHE A 303 8.11 14.43 -7.44
CA PHE A 303 8.24 14.56 -8.90
C PHE A 303 8.48 13.23 -9.64
N GLU A 304 8.76 12.13 -8.93
CA GLU A 304 9.03 10.84 -9.58
C GLU A 304 7.74 10.14 -10.05
N PRO A 305 7.77 9.38 -11.16
CA PRO A 305 6.61 8.62 -11.66
C PRO A 305 5.90 7.74 -10.62
N TYR A 306 6.65 7.26 -9.63
CA TYR A 306 6.13 6.46 -8.52
C TYR A 306 5.04 7.17 -7.70
N SER A 307 5.07 8.50 -7.59
CA SER A 307 4.07 9.28 -6.84
C SER A 307 2.68 9.22 -7.49
N LEU A 308 2.64 9.03 -8.80
CA LEU A 308 1.42 9.00 -9.62
C LEU A 308 0.72 7.64 -9.61
N VAL A 309 1.37 6.59 -9.13
CA VAL A 309 0.76 5.26 -9.05
C VAL A 309 -0.35 5.28 -8.00
N PRO A 310 -1.62 4.93 -8.35
CA PRO A 310 -2.72 4.89 -7.39
C PRO A 310 -2.54 3.76 -6.38
N LEU A 311 -2.84 4.04 -5.11
CA LEU A 311 -2.65 3.11 -3.99
C LEU A 311 -3.81 2.11 -3.79
N GLY A 312 -4.98 2.42 -4.39
CA GLY A 312 -6.22 1.68 -4.16
C GLY A 312 -6.70 1.78 -2.71
N ASP A 313 -7.40 0.76 -2.24
CA ASP A 313 -7.81 0.60 -0.85
C ASP A 313 -6.60 0.32 0.04
N VAL A 314 -6.01 1.37 0.60
CA VAL A 314 -4.97 1.25 1.63
C VAL A 314 -5.60 0.70 2.90
N VAL A 315 -5.07 -0.40 3.42
CA VAL A 315 -5.36 -0.81 4.80
C VAL A 315 -4.65 0.17 5.73
N LYS A 316 -5.36 1.18 6.23
CA LYS A 316 -4.85 1.97 7.34
C LYS A 316 -4.95 1.10 8.59
N ASN A 317 -3.82 0.49 8.97
CA ASN A 317 -3.64 0.00 10.32
C ASN A 317 -3.86 1.17 11.27
N LYS A 318 -5.05 1.23 11.88
CA LYS A 318 -5.18 1.85 13.19
C LYS A 318 -4.13 1.15 14.05
N LEU A 319 -3.21 1.92 14.67
CA LEU A 319 -2.41 1.37 15.76
C LEU A 319 -3.36 0.60 16.67
N PRO A 320 -3.09 -0.68 17.00
CA PRO A 320 -3.96 -1.43 17.87
C PRO A 320 -4.16 -0.63 19.16
N GLU A 321 -5.43 -0.40 19.53
CA GLU A 321 -5.81 0.49 20.66
C GLU A 321 -5.22 0.02 22.00
N TYR A 322 -4.66 -1.19 22.03
CA TYR A 322 -3.72 -1.75 23.01
C TYR A 322 -2.62 -0.79 23.52
N VAL A 323 -2.11 0.16 22.72
CA VAL A 323 -1.10 1.11 23.25
C VAL A 323 -1.73 2.11 24.24
N LYS A 324 -3.02 2.46 24.06
CA LYS A 324 -3.73 3.32 25.02
C LYS A 324 -4.09 2.57 26.30
N SER A 325 -4.45 1.29 26.22
CA SER A 325 -4.70 0.50 27.44
C SER A 325 -3.41 0.29 28.25
N ILE A 326 -2.27 0.00 27.61
CA ILE A 326 -0.99 -0.17 28.33
C ILE A 326 -0.52 1.12 29.02
N GLN A 327 -0.94 2.31 28.57
CA GLN A 327 -0.69 3.56 29.29
C GLN A 327 -1.65 3.75 30.46
N THR A 328 -2.96 3.50 30.31
CA THR A 328 -3.91 3.59 31.44
C THR A 328 -3.61 2.57 32.54
N ASP A 329 -3.27 1.33 32.18
CA ASP A 329 -3.01 0.26 33.14
C ASP A 329 -1.76 0.58 34.00
N LYS A 330 -0.73 1.22 33.41
CA LYS A 330 0.46 1.68 34.14
C LYS A 330 0.22 2.91 35.00
N GLU A 331 -0.63 3.84 34.56
CA GLU A 331 -0.99 5.00 35.36
C GLU A 331 -1.84 4.60 36.58
N GLU A 332 -2.71 3.57 36.47
CA GLU A 332 -3.47 3.03 37.61
C GLU A 332 -2.57 2.25 38.62
N GLU A 333 -1.58 1.48 38.15
CA GLU A 333 -0.61 0.80 39.03
C GLU A 333 0.31 1.78 39.78
N GLU A 334 0.79 2.86 39.14
CA GLU A 334 1.56 3.89 39.83
C GLU A 334 0.73 4.68 40.86
N PHE A 335 -0.56 4.87 40.61
CA PHE A 335 -1.45 5.59 41.54
C PHE A 335 -1.79 4.77 42.78
N THR A 336 -1.93 3.44 42.66
CA THR A 336 -2.19 2.57 43.81
C THR A 336 -0.96 2.42 44.73
N TYR A 337 0.26 2.41 44.18
CA TYR A 337 1.48 2.25 45.00
C TYR A 337 1.84 3.50 45.83
N LYS A 338 1.36 4.69 45.46
CA LYS A 338 1.55 5.95 46.22
C LYS A 338 0.42 6.24 47.22
N SER A 339 -0.66 5.45 47.24
CA SER A 339 -1.83 5.64 48.11
C SER A 339 -1.78 4.84 49.43
N SER A 340 -0.91 3.82 49.53
CA SER A 340 -0.96 2.80 50.59
C SER A 340 -0.17 3.11 51.87
N THR A 341 0.50 4.27 51.98
CA THR A 341 1.36 4.63 53.12
C THR A 341 0.80 5.67 54.10
N ASN A 342 -0.51 6.00 54.05
CA ASN A 342 -1.15 6.91 55.01
C ASN A 342 -2.47 6.37 55.59
N HIS A 343 -2.36 5.36 56.46
CA HIS A 343 -3.44 4.94 57.36
C HIS A 343 -3.01 4.95 58.83
N LEU A 344 -2.99 6.15 59.41
CA LEU A 344 -2.99 6.36 60.86
C LEU A 344 -3.94 7.53 61.22
N ARG A 345 -4.90 7.23 62.11
CA ARG A 345 -5.82 8.16 62.83
C ARG A 345 -6.96 8.83 62.05
N LYS A 346 -8.17 8.26 62.21
CA LYS A 346 -9.41 9.01 62.50
C LYS A 346 -9.41 9.35 64.01
N PRO A 347 -10.01 10.47 64.49
CA PRO A 347 -11.48 10.55 64.67
C PRO A 347 -12.11 11.97 64.51
N GLY A 348 -13.46 12.04 64.42
CA GLY A 348 -14.20 13.21 64.96
C GLY A 348 -15.29 13.90 64.10
N ASN A 349 -16.53 13.38 64.18
CA ASN A 349 -17.82 14.09 64.40
C ASN A 349 -18.24 15.43 63.73
N ARG A 350 -19.57 15.47 63.41
CA ARG A 350 -20.49 16.63 63.14
C ARG A 350 -20.28 17.40 61.82
N GLY A 351 -21.31 17.85 61.10
CA GLY A 351 -22.77 17.62 61.25
C GLY A 351 -23.64 18.52 60.33
N GLN A 352 -24.93 18.16 60.19
CA GLN A 352 -26.10 19.00 59.83
C GLN A 352 -26.17 19.82 58.50
N THR A 353 -27.02 19.31 57.59
CA THR A 353 -28.19 19.99 56.93
C THR A 353 -28.20 21.50 56.61
N SER A 354 -28.41 21.85 55.32
CA SER A 354 -29.51 22.74 54.85
C SER A 354 -29.60 22.90 53.30
N THR A 355 -30.82 23.09 52.80
CA THR A 355 -31.28 23.49 51.44
C THR A 355 -32.19 24.75 51.59
N PRO A 356 -32.83 25.39 50.56
CA PRO A 356 -32.66 25.51 49.09
C PRO A 356 -32.73 27.02 48.60
N GLU A 357 -33.34 27.30 47.43
CA GLU A 357 -33.64 28.62 46.76
C GLU A 357 -32.46 29.27 45.97
N GLY A 358 -32.59 30.00 44.84
CA GLY A 358 -33.72 30.54 44.04
C GLY A 358 -33.27 30.97 42.60
N PRO A 359 -34.08 31.66 41.76
CA PRO A 359 -34.09 31.40 40.30
C PRO A 359 -33.64 32.51 39.28
N SER A 360 -33.51 32.04 38.03
CA SER A 360 -33.40 32.66 36.66
C SER A 360 -33.60 34.17 36.39
N VAL A 361 -32.75 34.74 35.50
CA VAL A 361 -33.02 35.93 34.63
C VAL A 361 -32.24 35.85 33.28
N THR A 362 -32.84 36.34 32.18
CA THR A 362 -32.31 36.60 30.80
C THR A 362 -32.47 38.11 30.45
N PRO A 363 -32.17 38.70 29.26
CA PRO A 363 -31.42 38.30 28.03
C PRO A 363 -30.23 39.31 27.80
N PRO A 364 -30.00 40.08 26.69
CA PRO A 364 -30.19 39.93 25.21
C PRO A 364 -28.99 40.38 24.30
N GLY A 365 -29.07 40.10 22.98
CA GLY A 365 -28.90 41.15 21.94
C GLY A 365 -27.73 41.12 20.92
N GLN A 366 -28.08 40.95 19.62
CA GLN A 366 -27.55 41.63 18.40
C GLN A 366 -26.04 41.47 18.01
N THR A 367 -25.59 41.46 16.73
CA THR A 367 -26.21 41.63 15.39
C THR A 367 -25.32 41.03 14.28
N ASP A 368 -25.90 40.65 13.13
CA ASP A 368 -25.19 40.40 11.85
C ASP A 368 -24.63 41.68 11.20
N VAL A 369 -23.46 41.62 10.53
CA VAL A 369 -23.11 42.50 9.38
C VAL A 369 -22.26 41.75 8.33
N SER A 370 -22.53 42.09 7.06
CA SER A 370 -22.07 41.53 5.78
C SER A 370 -20.59 41.68 5.36
N ASN A 371 -20.16 40.75 4.52
CA ASN A 371 -19.55 40.92 3.17
C ASN A 371 -19.15 42.36 2.72
N PRO A 372 -17.99 42.50 2.05
CA PRO A 372 -17.91 43.36 0.85
C PRO A 372 -17.25 42.70 -0.38
N LYS A 373 -17.56 43.26 -1.56
CA LYS A 373 -17.07 42.87 -2.89
C LYS A 373 -15.82 43.66 -3.30
N ARG A 374 -14.91 42.99 -4.02
CA ARG A 374 -14.34 43.33 -5.35
C ARG A 374 -14.12 44.81 -5.74
N GLU A 375 -12.86 45.15 -6.00
CA GLU A 375 -12.30 46.13 -6.95
C GLU A 375 -10.76 45.88 -6.96
N VAL A 376 -9.96 45.99 -8.03
CA VAL A 376 -10.15 46.32 -9.46
C VAL A 376 -9.52 45.21 -10.31
#